data_AF-A0A099KTC0-F1
#
_entry.id   AF-A0A099KTC0-F1
#
_cell.length_a   1.000
_cell.length_b   1.000
_cell.length_c   1.000
_cell.angle_alpha   90.00
_cell.angle_beta   90.00
_cell.angle_gamma   90.00
#
_symmetry.space_group_name_H-M   'P 1'
#
loop_
_entity.id
_entity.type
_entity.pdbx_description
1 polymer ?
#
loop_
_entity_poly.entity_id
_entity_poly.type
_entity_poly.pdbx_seq_one_letter_code
_entity_poly.pdbx_strand_id
1 'polypeptide(L)'
;MKAILILLLLFSSNLFAEEIAIDVVKTHPEIIDFLSNKPATQYWIKFSQMSLGSECGFAGCQWRKLVSLVVTSKKSNAPSITTLALVSGQNSSNTDSTNVEFVELTKLTAKSIQSK
;
A
#
# COMPACT_ATOMS: atom_id res chain seq x y z
N MET A 1 29.61 -13.98 15.58
CA MET A 1 28.33 -13.53 16.16
C MET A 1 27.93 -12.08 15.78
N LYS A 2 28.85 -11.18 15.42
CA LYS A 2 28.48 -9.79 15.02
C LYS A 2 27.76 -9.67 13.66
N ALA A 3 28.09 -10.53 12.68
CA ALA A 3 27.48 -10.48 11.34
C ALA A 3 25.97 -10.81 11.34
N ILE A 4 25.52 -11.69 12.24
CA ILE A 4 24.11 -12.08 12.37
C ILE A 4 23.25 -10.89 12.85
N LEU A 5 23.81 -10.04 13.71
CA LEU A 5 23.12 -8.86 14.25
C LEU A 5 22.85 -7.79 13.18
N ILE A 6 23.78 -7.61 12.24
CA ILE A 6 23.65 -6.64 11.14
C ILE A 6 22.60 -7.11 10.12
N LEU A 7 22.53 -8.42 9.86
CA LEU A 7 21.53 -8.97 8.95
C LEU A 7 20.10 -8.82 9.51
N LEU A 8 19.91 -9.01 10.82
CA LEU A 8 18.61 -8.82 11.50
C LEU A 8 18.07 -7.39 11.41
N LEU A 9 18.94 -6.38 11.43
CA LEU A 9 18.54 -4.97 11.35
C LEU A 9 18.07 -4.54 9.96
N LEU A 10 18.51 -5.23 8.90
CA LEU A 10 18.08 -4.94 7.52
C LEU A 10 16.70 -5.54 7.22
N PHE A 11 16.34 -6.67 7.85
CA PHE A 11 15.02 -7.28 7.67
C PHE A 11 13.90 -6.52 8.38
N SER A 12 14.17 -5.94 9.55
CA SER A 12 13.14 -5.24 10.33
C SER A 12 12.60 -4.01 9.62
N SER A 13 13.46 -3.19 9.01
CA SER A 13 13.05 -1.96 8.33
C SER A 13 12.05 -2.17 7.18
N ASN A 14 12.14 -3.29 6.46
CA ASN A 14 11.20 -3.62 5.40
C ASN A 14 9.86 -4.10 5.92
N LEU A 15 9.85 -4.94 6.96
CA LEU A 15 8.61 -5.50 7.54
C LEU A 15 7.72 -4.38 8.13
N PHE A 16 8.34 -3.41 8.81
CA PHE A 16 7.61 -2.27 9.38
C PHE A 16 6.93 -1.40 8.31
N ALA A 17 7.58 -1.14 7.17
CA ALA A 17 6.99 -0.35 6.10
C ALA A 17 5.76 -1.02 5.45
N GLU A 18 5.69 -2.36 5.48
CA GLU A 18 4.59 -3.11 4.88
C GLU A 18 3.31 -3.05 5.73
N GLU A 19 3.45 -3.28 7.04
CA GLU A 19 2.33 -3.19 7.97
C GLU A 19 1.78 -1.76 8.04
N ILE A 20 2.68 -0.77 8.10
CA ILE A 20 2.30 0.65 8.09
C ILE A 20 1.52 1.00 6.81
N ALA A 21 1.99 0.60 5.63
CA ALA A 21 1.30 0.94 4.39
C ALA A 21 -0.13 0.40 4.35
N ILE A 22 -0.34 -0.83 4.80
CA ILE A 22 -1.68 -1.42 4.86
C ILE A 22 -2.55 -0.71 5.90
N ASP A 23 -2.02 -0.43 7.09
CA ASP A 23 -2.81 0.14 8.18
C ASP A 23 -3.21 1.59 7.93
N VAL A 24 -2.34 2.39 7.30
CA VAL A 24 -2.69 3.74 6.84
C VAL A 24 -3.81 3.68 5.80
N VAL A 25 -3.79 2.71 4.88
CA VAL A 25 -4.87 2.56 3.88
C VAL A 25 -6.18 2.09 4.53
N LYS A 26 -6.13 1.16 5.48
CA LYS A 26 -7.33 0.70 6.22
C LYS A 26 -8.01 1.83 6.99
N THR A 27 -7.23 2.74 7.55
CA THR A 27 -7.71 3.86 8.37
C THR A 27 -8.06 5.11 7.53
N HIS A 28 -7.78 5.07 6.22
CA HIS A 28 -8.09 6.18 5.33
C HIS A 28 -9.62 6.38 5.20
N PRO A 29 -10.15 7.60 5.36
CA PRO A 29 -11.60 7.87 5.34
C PRO A 29 -12.31 7.30 4.10
N GLU A 30 -11.72 7.47 2.91
CA GLU A 30 -12.28 6.94 1.66
C GLU A 30 -12.44 5.41 1.66
N ILE A 31 -11.51 4.67 2.27
CA ILE A 31 -11.61 3.21 2.39
C ILE A 31 -12.65 2.83 3.43
N ILE A 32 -12.71 3.54 4.56
CA ILE A 32 -13.73 3.32 5.59
C ILE A 32 -15.13 3.51 4.98
N ASP A 33 -15.33 4.61 4.25
CA ASP A 33 -16.60 4.90 3.59
C ASP A 33 -16.92 3.87 2.50
N PHE A 34 -15.93 3.47 1.69
CA PHE A 34 -16.10 2.43 0.67
C PHE A 34 -16.50 1.07 1.28
N LEU A 35 -15.95 0.71 2.44
CA LEU A 35 -16.21 -0.55 3.12
C LEU A 35 -17.46 -0.53 4.02
N SER A 36 -17.98 0.65 4.38
CA SER A 36 -19.14 0.82 5.26
C SER A 36 -20.36 -0.02 4.83
N ASN A 37 -20.60 -0.14 3.52
CA ASN A 37 -21.71 -0.90 2.93
C ASN A 37 -21.32 -2.32 2.49
N LYS A 38 -20.17 -2.84 2.92
CA LYS A 38 -19.63 -4.15 2.51
C LYS A 38 -19.33 -5.01 3.73
N PRO A 39 -20.37 -5.53 4.41
CA PRO A 39 -20.18 -6.28 5.65
C PRO A 39 -19.37 -7.56 5.40
N ALA A 40 -18.46 -7.87 6.33
CA ALA A 40 -17.58 -9.04 6.25
C ALA A 40 -18.33 -10.39 6.15
N THR A 41 -19.60 -10.44 6.56
CA THR A 41 -20.47 -11.62 6.39
C THR A 41 -20.79 -11.91 4.92
N GLN A 42 -20.82 -10.88 4.06
CA GLN A 42 -21.21 -10.98 2.65
C GLN A 42 -20.06 -10.77 1.66
N TYR A 43 -18.92 -10.24 2.12
CA TYR A 43 -17.78 -9.92 1.28
C TYR A 43 -16.48 -10.51 1.84
N TRP A 44 -15.61 -10.93 0.93
CA TRP A 44 -14.19 -11.14 1.18
C TRP A 44 -13.47 -9.81 0.94
N ILE A 45 -12.72 -9.35 1.94
CA ILE A 45 -11.93 -8.13 1.88
C ILE A 45 -10.47 -8.55 2.04
N LYS A 46 -9.65 -8.27 1.03
CA LYS A 46 -8.22 -8.59 1.04
C LYS A 46 -7.41 -7.34 0.76
N PHE A 47 -6.50 -7.03 1.67
CA PHE A 47 -5.43 -6.06 1.44
C PHE A 47 -4.17 -6.81 1.02
N SER A 48 -3.45 -6.31 0.04
CA SER A 48 -2.15 -6.82 -0.37
C SER A 48 -1.26 -5.64 -0.71
N GLN A 49 0.03 -5.75 -0.45
CA GLN A 49 0.99 -4.68 -0.75
C GLN A 49 2.07 -5.19 -1.69
N MET A 50 2.62 -4.28 -2.47
CA MET A 50 3.79 -4.49 -3.32
C MET A 50 4.77 -3.35 -3.10
N SER A 51 6.03 -3.69 -2.89
CA SER A 51 7.10 -2.70 -2.81
C SER A 51 7.37 -2.11 -4.20
N LEU A 52 7.29 -0.78 -4.33
CA LEU A 52 7.69 -0.06 -5.55
C LEU A 52 9.15 0.38 -5.51
N GLY A 53 9.87 0.04 -4.43
CA GLY A 53 11.23 0.44 -4.18
C GLY A 53 11.33 1.63 -3.23
N SER A 54 12.58 2.05 -3.00
CA SER A 54 12.92 3.23 -2.22
C SER A 54 13.82 4.12 -3.06
N GLU A 55 13.48 5.39 -3.14
CA GLU A 55 14.32 6.40 -3.77
C GLU A 55 15.08 7.14 -2.67
N CYS A 56 16.41 7.06 -2.70
CA CYS A 56 17.28 7.74 -1.73
C CYS A 56 18.02 8.87 -2.43
N GLY A 57 17.81 10.09 -1.96
CA GLY A 57 18.52 11.28 -2.42
C GLY A 57 19.22 12.01 -1.26
N PHE A 58 19.82 13.16 -1.56
CA PHE A 58 20.50 14.00 -0.55
C PHE A 58 19.58 14.45 0.61
N ALA A 59 18.26 14.47 0.39
CA ALA A 59 17.25 14.85 1.37
C ALA A 59 16.70 13.68 2.20
N GLY A 60 17.22 12.45 2.01
CA GLY A 60 16.76 11.25 2.70
C GLY A 60 16.19 10.18 1.77
N CYS A 61 15.79 9.05 2.36
CA CYS A 61 15.19 7.93 1.65
C CYS A 61 13.66 7.99 1.75
N GLN A 62 12.99 8.06 0.61
CA GLN A 62 11.54 7.87 0.55
C GLN A 62 11.24 6.43 0.19
N TRP A 63 10.31 5.82 0.91
CA TRP A 63 9.79 4.51 0.57
C TRP A 63 8.42 4.65 -0.11
N ARG A 64 8.14 3.77 -1.06
CA ARG A 64 6.87 3.74 -1.80
C ARG A 64 6.33 2.31 -1.83
N LYS A 65 5.08 2.14 -1.43
CA LYS A 65 4.35 0.87 -1.47
C LYS A 65 3.06 1.08 -2.27
N LEU A 66 2.70 0.09 -3.06
CA LEU A 66 1.39 0.02 -3.69
C LEU A 66 0.53 -0.95 -2.89
N VAL A 67 -0.58 -0.48 -2.33
CA VAL A 67 -1.55 -1.30 -1.62
C VAL A 67 -2.75 -1.54 -2.51
N SER A 68 -3.08 -2.81 -2.74
CA SER A 68 -4.34 -3.21 -3.38
C SER A 68 -5.35 -3.64 -2.33
N LEU A 69 -6.55 -3.08 -2.44
CA LEU A 69 -7.75 -3.51 -1.75
C LEU A 69 -8.62 -4.25 -2.76
N VAL A 70 -8.81 -5.55 -2.56
CA VAL A 70 -9.72 -6.37 -3.36
C VAL A 70 -10.93 -6.73 -2.52
N VAL A 71 -12.11 -6.37 -2.99
CA VAL A 71 -13.38 -6.72 -2.37
C VAL A 71 -14.21 -7.58 -3.30
N THR A 72 -14.49 -8.81 -2.86
CA THR A 72 -15.21 -9.81 -3.64
C THR A 72 -16.46 -10.22 -2.88
N SER A 73 -17.63 -10.20 -3.52
CA SER A 73 -18.83 -10.74 -2.86
C SER A 73 -18.72 -12.25 -2.70
N LYS A 74 -19.25 -12.78 -1.60
CA LYS A 74 -19.35 -14.22 -1.32
C LYS A 74 -20.41 -14.93 -2.16
N LYS A 75 -21.16 -14.20 -2.98
CA LYS A 75 -22.10 -14.78 -3.94
C LYS A 75 -21.34 -15.46 -5.08
N SER A 76 -21.90 -16.56 -5.59
CA SER A 76 -21.34 -17.27 -6.73
C SER A 76 -21.22 -16.34 -7.95
N ASN A 77 -20.09 -16.42 -8.67
CA ASN A 77 -19.79 -15.65 -9.87
C ASN A 77 -19.85 -14.11 -9.72
N ALA A 78 -19.68 -13.59 -8.50
CA ALA A 78 -19.72 -12.16 -8.30
C ALA A 78 -18.41 -11.47 -8.76
N PRO A 79 -18.50 -10.31 -9.42
CA PRO A 79 -17.33 -9.53 -9.80
C PRO A 79 -16.61 -8.99 -8.54
N SER A 80 -15.29 -8.88 -8.63
CA SER A 80 -14.46 -8.24 -7.61
C SER A 80 -14.27 -6.76 -7.94
N ILE A 81 -14.25 -5.91 -6.91
CA ILE A 81 -13.87 -4.51 -7.01
C ILE A 81 -12.45 -4.38 -6.46
N THR A 82 -11.55 -3.76 -7.22
CA THR A 82 -10.17 -3.53 -6.80
C THR A 82 -9.89 -2.03 -6.75
N THR A 83 -9.41 -1.56 -5.60
CA THR A 83 -8.91 -0.20 -5.40
C THR A 83 -7.39 -0.28 -5.18
N LEU A 84 -6.64 0.62 -5.80
CA LEU A 84 -5.19 0.73 -5.59
C LEU A 84 -4.86 2.05 -4.91
N ALA A 85 -3.97 1.99 -3.93
CA ALA A 85 -3.46 3.15 -3.22
C ALA A 85 -1.93 3.13 -3.24
N LEU A 86 -1.33 4.21 -3.72
CA LEU A 86 0.08 4.48 -3.55
C LEU A 86 0.28 5.08 -2.16
N VAL A 87 1.09 4.42 -1.34
CA VAL A 87 1.50 4.91 -0.02
C VAL A 87 2.98 5.28 -0.08
N SER A 88 3.31 6.48 0.37
CA SER A 88 4.70 6.93 0.45
C SER A 88 5.01 7.52 1.81
N GLY A 89 6.26 7.40 2.26
CA GLY A 89 6.71 7.97 3.53
C GLY A 89 8.21 8.24 3.54
N GLN A 90 8.65 9.12 4.44
CA GLN A 90 10.08 9.44 4.60
C GLN A 90 10.79 8.53 5.60
N ASN A 91 10.08 8.00 6.61
CA ASN A 91 10.64 7.06 7.59
C ASN A 91 9.74 5.83 7.66
N SER A 92 10.32 4.63 7.60
CA SER A 92 9.58 3.35 7.67
C SER A 92 9.06 3.01 9.07
N SER A 93 9.18 3.94 10.02
CA SER A 93 8.87 3.79 11.44
C SER A 93 7.84 4.80 11.95
N ASN A 94 7.35 5.72 11.12
CA ASN A 94 6.38 6.73 11.55
C ASN A 94 5.26 6.92 10.52
N THR A 95 4.01 6.89 10.99
CA THR A 95 2.77 7.07 10.22
C THR A 95 2.51 8.53 9.88
N ASP A 96 3.02 9.47 10.67
CA ASP A 96 2.63 10.89 10.62
C ASP A 96 3.11 11.63 9.37
N SER A 97 4.11 11.09 8.65
CA SER A 97 4.62 11.63 7.39
C SER A 97 4.24 10.79 6.16
N THR A 98 3.23 9.92 6.30
CA THR A 98 2.76 9.08 5.20
C THR A 98 1.72 9.79 4.35
N ASN A 99 1.83 9.63 3.03
CA ASN A 99 0.90 10.16 2.04
C ASN A 99 0.24 8.99 1.31
N VAL A 100 -1.09 9.02 1.21
CA VAL A 100 -1.91 8.05 0.49
C VAL A 100 -2.53 8.71 -0.72
N GLU A 101 -2.27 8.16 -1.90
CA GLU A 101 -2.85 8.59 -3.17
C GLU A 101 -3.57 7.41 -3.83
N PHE A 102 -4.87 7.53 -4.10
CA PHE A 102 -5.61 6.49 -4.84
C PHE A 102 -5.30 6.56 -6.33
N VAL A 103 -4.87 5.44 -6.89
CA VAL A 103 -4.41 5.36 -8.27
C VAL A 103 -5.47 4.70 -9.13
N GLU A 104 -6.09 5.47 -10.01
CA GLU A 104 -6.92 4.94 -11.09
C GLU A 104 -6.01 4.41 -12.21
N LEU A 105 -6.00 3.09 -12.42
CA LEU A 105 -5.19 2.44 -13.46
C LEU A 105 -5.48 2.97 -14.88
N THR A 106 -6.69 3.46 -15.13
CA THR A 106 -7.10 4.10 -16.40
C THR A 106 -6.31 5.37 -16.72
N LYS A 107 -5.68 6.02 -15.73
CA LYS A 107 -4.88 7.23 -15.91
C LYS A 107 -3.38 6.96 -16.09
N LEU A 108 -2.87 5.78 -15.73
CA LEU A 108 -1.44 5.45 -15.82
C LEU A 108 -0.96 5.21 -17.26
N THR A 109 -1.83 4.74 -18.15
CA THR A 109 -1.52 4.56 -19.58
C THR A 109 -1.31 5.88 -20.33
N ALA A 110 -1.83 7.00 -19.81
CA ALA A 110 -1.72 8.30 -20.45
C ALA A 110 -0.42 9.05 -20.12
N LYS A 111 0.22 8.76 -18.97
CA LYS A 111 1.36 9.55 -18.47
C LYS A 111 2.73 8.90 -18.72
N SER A 112 2.80 7.60 -19.04
CA SER A 112 4.09 6.89 -19.24
C SER A 112 4.54 6.73 -20.70
N ILE A 113 3.73 7.16 -21.69
CA ILE A 113 4.08 7.05 -23.12
C ILE A 113 4.71 8.35 -23.67
N GLN A 114 4.84 9.40 -22.86
CA GLN A 114 5.61 10.60 -23.21
C GLN A 114 6.90 10.71 -22.37
N SER A 115 7.82 9.78 -22.56
CA SER A 115 9.25 10.07 -22.39
C SER A 115 9.86 10.03 -23.77
N LYS A 116 10.08 11.20 -24.35
CA LYS A 116 10.78 11.42 -25.60
C LYS A 116 12.28 11.50 -25.34
#